data_AF-A0A011UWQ0-F1
#
_entry.id   AF-A0A011UWQ0-F1
#
_cell.length_a   1.000
_cell.length_b   1.000
_cell.length_c   1.000
_cell.angle_alpha   90.00
_cell.angle_beta   90.00
_cell.angle_gamma   90.00
#
_symmetry.space_group_name_H-M   'P 1'
#
loop_
_entity.id
_entity.type
_entity.pdbx_description
1 polymer ?
#
loop_
_entity_poly.entity_id
_entity_poly.type
_entity_poly.pdbx_seq_one_letter_code
_entity_poly.pdbx_strand_id
1 'polypeptide(L)'
;MLILLPPSETKRPGGRERALDIGALALPELRAARDAAVDALVALSGDEEHAARVLKMSPRQREDIAHNATLRSAPTLPAVDRYTGVLFDALDAATLTAASRRWLGAHVLIHSAPFGPVGALDAIPTYRL
;
A
#
# COMPACT_ATOMS: atom_id res chain seq x y z
N MET A 1 -15.90 -1.39 -16.92
CA MET A 1 -15.86 -0.08 -16.22
C MET A 1 -14.80 -0.16 -15.14
N LEU A 2 -13.99 0.87 -14.94
CA LEU A 2 -13.00 0.94 -13.86
C LEU A 2 -13.28 2.15 -12.97
N ILE A 3 -13.18 1.95 -11.66
CA ILE A 3 -13.26 2.99 -10.63
C ILE A 3 -11.88 3.15 -10.03
N LEU A 4 -11.38 4.39 -9.97
CA LEU A 4 -10.12 4.71 -9.30
C LEU A 4 -10.42 5.42 -7.97
N LEU A 5 -9.99 4.81 -6.87
CA LEU A 5 -10.08 5.40 -5.54
C LEU A 5 -8.77 6.15 -5.19
N PRO A 6 -8.86 7.27 -4.45
CA PRO A 6 -7.68 7.95 -3.93
C PRO A 6 -6.96 7.07 -2.89
N PRO A 7 -5.66 7.36 -2.60
CA PRO A 7 -4.97 6.73 -1.48
C PRO A 7 -5.60 7.15 -0.14
N SER A 8 -5.22 6.46 0.93
CA SER A 8 -5.32 6.99 2.29
C SER A 8 -3.96 7.05 2.96
N GLU A 9 -3.78 8.07 3.80
CA GLU A 9 -2.60 8.19 4.65
C GLU A 9 -2.56 7.06 5.68
N THR A 10 -3.69 6.82 6.36
CA THR A 10 -3.79 5.85 7.45
C THR A 10 -4.00 4.44 6.94
N LYS A 11 -3.34 3.49 7.62
CA LYS A 11 -3.33 2.09 7.23
C LYS A 11 -3.58 1.20 8.45
N ARG A 12 -4.36 0.13 8.28
CA ARG A 12 -4.56 -0.91 9.29
C ARG A 12 -3.23 -1.64 9.51
N PRO A 13 -2.83 -1.95 10.76
CA PRO A 13 -1.63 -2.73 11.04
C PRO A 13 -1.82 -4.23 10.72
N GLY A 14 -0.74 -5.00 10.76
CA GLY A 14 -0.75 -6.45 10.58
C GLY A 14 -0.92 -6.91 9.14
N GLY A 15 -1.35 -8.16 8.96
CA GLY A 15 -1.53 -8.77 7.65
C GLY A 15 -1.29 -10.26 7.69
N ARG A 16 -1.22 -10.87 6.51
CA ARG A 16 -0.71 -12.23 6.38
C ARG A 16 0.80 -12.17 6.22
N GLU A 17 1.52 -13.14 6.79
CA GLU A 17 2.97 -13.34 6.64
C GLU A 17 3.33 -13.77 5.21
N ARG A 18 3.01 -12.90 4.25
CA ARG A 18 3.27 -13.04 2.83
C ARG A 18 3.82 -11.71 2.36
N ALA A 19 5.09 -11.72 1.99
CA ALA A 19 5.80 -10.57 1.48
C ALA A 19 5.14 -10.00 0.21
N LEU A 20 5.45 -8.74 -0.09
CA LEU A 20 5.05 -8.07 -1.32
C LEU A 20 5.58 -8.84 -2.54
N ASP A 21 4.66 -9.22 -3.43
CA ASP A 21 4.99 -9.72 -4.76
C ASP A 21 4.59 -8.66 -5.79
N ILE A 22 5.57 -7.86 -6.23
CA ILE A 22 5.36 -6.80 -7.22
C ILE A 22 4.85 -7.37 -8.55
N GLY A 23 5.24 -8.60 -8.90
CA GLY A 23 4.81 -9.26 -10.13
C GLY A 23 3.35 -9.70 -10.12
N ALA A 24 2.76 -9.85 -8.93
CA ALA A 24 1.35 -10.22 -8.76
C ALA A 24 0.40 -9.02 -8.66
N LEU A 25 0.93 -7.79 -8.56
CA LEU A 25 0.11 -6.58 -8.54
C LEU A 25 -0.52 -6.32 -9.91
N ALA A 26 -1.72 -5.74 -9.94
CA ALA A 26 -2.39 -5.31 -11.16
C ALA A 26 -1.50 -4.34 -11.97
N LEU A 27 -1.70 -4.25 -13.28
CA LEU A 27 -0.90 -3.43 -14.21
C LEU A 27 0.58 -3.86 -14.21
N PRO A 28 0.90 -5.06 -14.75
CA PRO A 28 2.26 -5.61 -14.74
C PRO A 28 3.28 -4.71 -15.46
N GLU A 29 2.83 -3.83 -16.36
CA GLU A 29 3.67 -2.86 -17.06
C GLU A 29 4.35 -1.87 -16.09
N LEU A 30 3.79 -1.68 -14.88
CA LEU A 30 4.37 -0.83 -13.84
C LEU A 30 5.48 -1.50 -13.02
N ARG A 31 5.76 -2.79 -13.24
CA ARG A 31 6.71 -3.56 -12.42
C ARG A 31 8.06 -2.87 -12.25
N ALA A 32 8.70 -2.46 -13.34
CA ALA A 32 10.04 -1.86 -13.28
C ALA A 32 10.04 -0.54 -12.49
N ALA A 33 9.00 0.29 -12.65
CA ALA A 33 8.86 1.54 -11.91
C ALA A 33 8.60 1.28 -10.41
N ARG A 34 7.81 0.25 -10.08
CA ARG A 34 7.53 -0.16 -8.70
C ARG A 34 8.78 -0.69 -8.01
N ASP A 35 9.54 -1.57 -8.66
CA ASP A 35 10.80 -2.06 -8.11
C ASP A 35 11.76 -0.90 -7.80
N ALA A 36 11.92 0.04 -8.75
CA ALA A 36 12.77 1.21 -8.54
C ALA A 36 12.29 2.11 -7.38
N ALA A 37 10.98 2.36 -7.28
CA ALA A 37 10.41 3.16 -6.19
C ALA A 37 10.56 2.48 -4.82
N VAL A 38 10.33 1.16 -4.75
CA VAL A 38 10.49 0.37 -3.53
C VAL A 38 11.95 0.33 -3.11
N ASP A 39 12.88 0.08 -4.03
CA ASP A 39 14.32 0.04 -3.71
C ASP A 39 14.82 1.40 -3.22
N ALA A 40 14.41 2.48 -3.87
CA ALA A 40 14.75 3.84 -3.44
C ALA A 40 14.20 4.14 -2.04
N LEU A 41 12.95 3.75 -1.77
CA LEU A 41 12.30 4.01 -0.48
C LEU A 41 12.92 3.16 0.65
N VAL A 42 13.23 1.90 0.39
CA VAL A 42 13.94 1.02 1.34
C VAL A 42 15.33 1.57 1.63
N ALA A 43 16.10 1.93 0.60
CA ALA A 43 17.44 2.47 0.75
C ALA A 43 17.45 3.80 1.52
N LEU A 44 16.54 4.72 1.20
CA LEU A 44 16.36 5.97 1.94
C LEU A 44 16.08 5.71 3.42
N SER A 45 15.25 4.71 3.72
CA SER A 45 14.81 4.39 5.08
C SER A 45 15.85 3.63 5.91
N GLY A 46 17.00 3.30 5.33
CA GLY A 46 18.17 2.79 6.07
C GLY A 46 18.84 3.85 6.95
N ASP A 47 18.61 5.13 6.69
CA ASP A 47 19.00 6.25 7.54
C ASP A 47 17.74 7.00 7.99
N GLU A 48 17.30 6.74 9.22
CA GLU A 48 16.05 7.31 9.75
C GLU A 48 16.05 8.84 9.76
N GLU A 49 17.17 9.47 10.12
CA GLU A 49 17.23 10.93 10.16
C GLU A 49 17.18 11.55 8.77
N HIS A 50 17.90 10.96 7.82
CA HIS A 50 17.88 11.41 6.45
C HIS A 50 16.49 11.20 5.83
N ALA A 51 15.90 10.02 6.01
CA ALA A 51 14.55 9.70 5.57
C ALA A 51 13.51 10.67 6.15
N ALA A 52 13.57 10.98 7.44
CA ALA A 52 12.66 11.92 8.08
C ALA A 52 12.72 13.31 7.44
N ARG A 53 13.92 13.79 7.10
CA ARG A 53 14.10 15.10 6.43
C ARG A 53 13.56 15.08 5.01
N VAL A 54 13.88 14.05 4.22
CA VAL A 54 13.45 13.93 2.81
C VAL A 54 11.94 13.75 2.69
N LEU A 55 11.37 12.86 3.51
CA LEU A 55 9.92 12.56 3.54
C LEU A 55 9.12 13.58 4.35
N LYS A 56 9.78 14.60 4.93
CA LYS A 56 9.17 15.64 5.77
C LYS A 56 8.34 15.05 6.91
N MET A 57 8.86 14.00 7.53
CA MET A 57 8.22 13.29 8.63
C MET A 57 8.34 14.09 9.93
N SER A 58 7.23 14.24 10.65
CA SER A 58 7.26 14.77 12.01
C SER A 58 7.87 13.75 12.99
N PRO A 59 8.32 14.17 14.19
CA PRO A 59 8.83 13.24 15.20
C PRO A 59 7.86 12.10 15.54
N ARG A 60 6.55 12.35 15.48
CA ARG A 60 5.50 11.36 15.75
C ARG A 60 5.34 10.29 14.67
N GLN A 61 5.93 10.51 13.50
CA GLN A 61 5.82 9.62 12.34
C GLN A 61 7.15 8.90 12.05
N ARG A 62 8.18 9.07 12.88
CA ARG A 62 9.47 8.43 12.68
C ARG A 62 9.38 6.91 12.70
N GLU A 63 8.51 6.36 13.54
CA GLU A 63 8.25 4.92 13.57
C GLU A 63 7.73 4.38 12.23
N ASP A 64 7.05 5.21 11.43
CA ASP A 64 6.57 4.82 10.11
C ASP A 64 7.72 4.60 9.10
N ILE A 65 8.92 5.14 9.35
CA ILE A 65 10.10 4.92 8.50
C ILE A 65 10.54 3.45 8.56
N ALA A 66 10.37 2.79 9.71
CA ALA A 66 10.69 1.37 9.85
C ALA A 66 9.81 0.49 8.94
N HIS A 67 8.59 0.93 8.63
CA HIS A 67 7.74 0.24 7.65
C HIS A 67 8.31 0.30 6.24
N ASN A 68 8.87 1.44 5.85
CA ASN A 68 9.51 1.60 4.55
C ASN A 68 10.78 0.74 4.41
N ALA A 69 11.57 0.62 5.47
CA ALA A 69 12.77 -0.23 5.47
C ALA A 69 12.46 -1.72 5.28
N THR A 70 11.25 -2.16 5.62
CA THR A 70 10.83 -3.57 5.62
C THR A 70 9.86 -3.94 4.49
N LEU A 71 9.63 -3.06 3.50
CA LEU A 71 8.61 -3.26 2.45
C LEU A 71 8.70 -4.61 1.72
N ARG A 72 9.91 -5.12 1.50
CA ARG A 72 10.15 -6.38 0.77
C ARG A 72 9.87 -7.63 1.61
N SER A 73 9.72 -7.51 2.93
CA SER A 73 9.51 -8.64 3.83
C SER A 73 8.28 -8.51 4.73
N ALA A 74 7.69 -7.31 4.81
CA ALA A 74 6.57 -7.02 5.69
C ALA A 74 5.28 -7.79 5.32
N PRO A 75 4.41 -8.06 6.31
CA PRO A 75 3.13 -8.71 6.07
C PRO A 75 2.20 -7.83 5.21
N THR A 76 1.37 -8.48 4.40
CA THR A 76 0.50 -7.80 3.43
C THR A 76 -0.98 -7.96 3.75
N LEU A 77 -1.77 -6.98 3.30
CA LEU A 77 -3.24 -7.01 3.27
C LEU A 77 -3.70 -6.61 1.88
N PRO A 78 -4.89 -7.07 1.43
CA PRO A 78 -5.55 -6.49 0.27
C PRO A 78 -5.63 -4.96 0.41
N ALA A 79 -5.33 -4.21 -0.65
CA ALA A 79 -5.24 -2.75 -0.60
C ALA A 79 -6.52 -2.10 -0.02
N VAL A 80 -7.69 -2.64 -0.36
CA VAL A 80 -8.98 -2.17 0.17
C VAL A 80 -9.14 -2.39 1.69
N ASP A 81 -8.49 -3.41 2.26
CA ASP A 81 -8.52 -3.68 3.70
C ASP A 81 -7.36 -2.99 4.44
N ARG A 82 -6.31 -2.58 3.71
CA ARG A 82 -5.12 -1.91 4.23
C ARG A 82 -5.42 -0.44 4.54
N TYR A 83 -6.03 0.28 3.61
CA TYR A 83 -6.33 1.70 3.81
C TYR A 83 -7.52 1.91 4.73
N THR A 84 -7.48 2.96 5.54
CA THR A 84 -8.58 3.34 6.47
C THR A 84 -8.95 4.81 6.27
N GLY A 85 -10.00 5.29 6.93
CA GLY A 85 -10.46 6.67 6.86
C GLY A 85 -11.73 6.81 6.02
N VAL A 86 -12.31 8.02 5.98
CA VAL A 86 -13.70 8.29 5.55
C VAL A 86 -14.19 7.46 4.36
N LEU A 87 -13.43 7.39 3.26
CA LEU A 87 -13.81 6.62 2.09
C LEU A 87 -13.82 5.11 2.36
N PHE A 88 -12.75 4.58 2.94
CA PHE A 88 -12.59 3.14 3.18
C PHE A 88 -13.48 2.65 4.31
N ASP A 89 -13.71 3.49 5.31
CA ASP A 89 -14.64 3.23 6.41
C ASP A 89 -16.09 3.20 5.90
N ALA A 90 -16.45 4.07 4.94
CA ALA A 90 -17.77 4.04 4.30
C ALA A 90 -17.94 2.87 3.33
N LEU A 91 -16.87 2.46 2.64
CA LEU A 91 -16.87 1.29 1.76
C LEU A 91 -17.02 -0.02 2.56
N ASP A 92 -16.41 -0.07 3.75
CA ASP A 92 -16.39 -1.21 4.68
C ASP A 92 -16.28 -2.57 3.97
N ALA A 93 -15.18 -2.74 3.24
CA ALA A 93 -15.00 -3.87 2.32
C ALA A 93 -15.05 -5.26 3.00
N ALA A 94 -14.91 -5.31 4.33
CA ALA A 94 -15.03 -6.53 5.12
C ALA A 94 -16.49 -7.04 5.21
N THR A 95 -17.47 -6.15 5.08
CA THR A 95 -18.91 -6.48 5.13
C THR A 95 -19.48 -6.92 3.77
N LEU A 96 -18.72 -6.74 2.70
CA LEU A 96 -19.15 -7.10 1.35
C LEU A 96 -19.38 -8.61 1.22
N THR A 97 -20.45 -8.98 0.50
CA THR A 97 -20.64 -10.36 0.08
C THR A 97 -19.47 -10.84 -0.78
N ALA A 98 -19.24 -12.15 -0.85
CA ALA A 98 -18.20 -12.71 -1.70
C ALA A 98 -18.35 -12.31 -3.19
N ALA A 99 -19.58 -12.13 -3.67
CA ALA A 99 -19.84 -11.68 -5.03
C ALA A 99 -19.44 -10.21 -5.22
N SER A 100 -19.85 -9.32 -4.31
CA SER A 100 -19.48 -7.90 -4.34
C SER A 100 -17.97 -7.70 -4.22
N ARG A 101 -17.32 -8.50 -3.37
CA ARG A 101 -15.87 -8.45 -3.18
C ARG A 101 -15.07 -8.93 -4.39
N ARG A 102 -15.56 -9.96 -5.10
CA ARG A 102 -15.00 -10.35 -6.42
C ARG A 102 -15.19 -9.25 -7.46
N TRP A 103 -16.36 -8.63 -7.50
CA TRP A 103 -16.62 -7.52 -8.41
C TRP A 103 -15.66 -6.36 -8.13
N LEU A 104 -15.50 -5.98 -6.86
CA LEU A 104 -14.55 -4.96 -6.42
C LEU A 104 -13.13 -5.24 -6.93
N GLY A 105 -12.63 -6.47 -6.76
CA GLY A 105 -11.30 -6.86 -7.22
C GLY A 105 -11.08 -6.76 -8.74
N ALA A 106 -12.15 -6.88 -9.54
CA ALA A 106 -12.07 -6.79 -11.00
C ALA A 106 -12.30 -5.38 -11.55
N HIS A 107 -12.88 -4.46 -10.76
CA HIS A 107 -13.36 -3.16 -11.26
C HIS A 107 -12.81 -1.95 -10.51
N VAL A 108 -12.08 -2.15 -9.41
CA VAL A 108 -11.57 -1.05 -8.58
C VAL A 108 -10.06 -1.07 -8.51
N LEU A 109 -9.46 0.06 -8.84
CA LEU A 109 -8.07 0.38 -8.57
C LEU A 109 -7.99 1.40 -7.43
N ILE A 110 -6.90 1.35 -6.66
CA ILE A 110 -6.60 2.32 -5.60
C ILE A 110 -5.24 2.92 -5.93
N HIS A 111 -5.13 4.24 -5.97
CA HIS A 111 -3.83 4.88 -6.13
C HIS A 111 -2.98 4.67 -4.86
N SER A 112 -1.72 4.33 -5.03
CA SER A 112 -0.72 4.15 -3.96
C SER A 112 0.55 4.92 -4.32
N ALA A 113 1.16 5.59 -3.34
CA ALA A 113 2.35 6.40 -3.59
C ALA A 113 3.56 5.58 -4.10
N PRO A 114 4.00 4.50 -3.43
CA PRO A 114 5.15 3.72 -3.90
C PRO A 114 4.79 2.73 -5.02
N PHE A 115 3.50 2.37 -5.17
CA PHE A 115 3.09 1.30 -6.09
C PHE A 115 2.31 1.80 -7.32
N GLY A 116 2.01 3.11 -7.43
CA GLY A 116 1.07 3.61 -8.42
C GLY A 116 -0.34 3.05 -8.20
N PRO A 117 -1.19 2.93 -9.24
CA PRO A 117 -2.48 2.25 -9.11
C PRO A 117 -2.28 0.76 -8.82
N VAL A 118 -2.96 0.24 -7.81
CA VAL A 118 -3.01 -1.19 -7.45
C VAL A 118 -4.46 -1.68 -7.50
N GLY A 119 -4.66 -2.97 -7.76
CA GLY A 119 -5.98 -3.60 -7.64
C GLY A 119 -6.51 -3.54 -6.22
N ALA A 120 -7.83 -3.42 -6.04
CA ALA A 120 -8.43 -3.38 -4.71
C ALA A 120 -8.10 -4.60 -3.83
N LEU A 121 -7.83 -5.75 -4.46
CA LEU A 121 -7.44 -6.99 -3.77
C LEU A 121 -5.94 -7.30 -3.80
N ASP A 122 -5.13 -6.40 -4.36
CA ASP A 122 -3.68 -6.56 -4.38
C ASP A 122 -3.11 -6.51 -2.96
N ALA A 123 -2.19 -7.43 -2.67
CA ALA A 123 -1.57 -7.53 -1.36
C ALA A 123 -0.44 -6.52 -1.21
N ILE A 124 -0.63 -5.51 -0.35
CA ILE A 124 0.35 -4.45 -0.08
C ILE A 124 0.75 -4.40 1.40
N PRO A 125 2.03 -4.10 1.69
CA PRO A 125 2.50 -3.87 3.05
C PRO A 125 2.00 -2.50 3.56
N THR A 126 2.23 -2.24 4.85
CA THR A 126 2.15 -0.87 5.35
C THR A 126 3.39 -0.08 4.88
N TYR A 127 3.22 1.23 4.65
CA TYR A 127 4.26 2.11 4.14
C TYR A 127 3.93 3.57 4.45
N ARG A 128 4.91 4.45 4.25
CA ARG A 128 4.77 5.90 4.37
C ARG A 128 5.51 6.65 3.27
N LEU A 129 4.78 7.33 2.40
CA LEU A 129 5.28 8.16 1.30
C LEU A 129 4.23 9.18 0.91
#